data_AF-A0A971QK94-F1
#
_entry.id   AF-A0A971QK94-F1
#
_cell.length_a   1.000
_cell.length_b   1.000
_cell.length_c   1.000
_cell.angle_alpha   90.00
_cell.angle_beta   90.00
_cell.angle_gamma   90.00
#
_symmetry.space_group_name_H-M   'P 1'
#
loop_
_entity.id
_entity.type
_entity.pdbx_description
1 polymer ?
#
loop_
_entity_poly.entity_id
_entity_poly.type
_entity_poly.pdbx_seq_one_letter_code
_entity_poly.pdbx_strand_id
1 'polypeptide(L)' 'MSVLIPILFWSGFLLLVDASLALIFEERWKKIAKGINIRLMAVIEAGVAFLLFALHYILSCR' A
#
# COMPACT_ATOMS: atom_id res chain seq x y z
N MET A 1 4.69 22.23 -11.46
CA MET A 1 4.37 20.82 -11.15
C MET A 1 4.11 20.72 -9.66
N SER A 2 2.90 20.32 -9.24
CA SER A 2 2.56 20.24 -7.82
C SER A 2 3.32 19.08 -7.18
N VAL A 3 4.14 19.35 -6.17
CA VAL A 3 4.99 18.35 -5.46
C VAL A 3 4.14 17.22 -4.87
N LEU A 4 2.86 17.45 -4.67
CA LEU A 4 1.89 16.46 -4.22
C LEU A 4 1.74 15.27 -5.18
N ILE A 5 1.83 15.50 -6.49
CA ILE A 5 1.64 14.46 -7.51
C ILE A 5 2.68 13.34 -7.40
N PRO A 6 4.00 13.61 -7.35
CA PRO A 6 4.99 12.56 -7.14
C PRO A 6 4.92 11.95 -5.73
N ILE A 7 4.54 12.73 -4.70
CA ILE A 7 4.37 12.20 -3.33
C ILE A 7 3.26 11.13 -3.29
N LEU A 8 2.12 11.39 -3.93
CA LEU A 8 1.01 10.44 -4.05
C LEU A 8 1.41 9.14 -4.75
N PHE A 9 2.25 9.24 -5.78
CA PHE A 9 2.77 8.07 -6.48
C PHE A 9 3.70 7.26 -5.59
N TRP A 10 4.69 7.90 -4.97
CA TRP A 10 5.67 7.22 -4.13
C TRP A 10 5.06 6.62 -2.86
N SER A 11 4.06 7.28 -2.26
CA SER A 11 3.36 6.73 -1.09
C SER A 11 2.53 5.50 -1.45
N GLY A 12 1.82 5.52 -2.58
CA GLY A 12 1.11 4.35 -3.10
C GLY A 12 2.07 3.20 -3.41
N PHE A 13 3.22 3.49 -4.02
CA PHE A 13 4.24 2.49 -4.32
C PHE A 13 4.80 1.83 -3.05
N LEU A 14 5.17 2.62 -2.04
CA LEU A 14 5.70 2.09 -0.78
C LEU A 14 4.67 1.22 -0.05
N LEU A 15 3.40 1.64 0.00
CA LEU A 15 2.31 0.83 0.58
C LEU A 15 2.13 -0.50 -0.15
N LEU A 16 2.22 -0.49 -1.49
CA LEU A 16 2.09 -1.71 -2.27
C LEU A 16 3.26 -2.67 -2.05
N VAL A 17 4.48 -2.13 -1.90
CA VAL A 17 5.67 -2.91 -1.56
C VAL A 17 5.54 -3.51 -0.16
N ASP A 18 5.08 -2.72 0.82
CA ASP A 18 4.91 -3.18 2.20
C ASP A 18 3.84 -4.26 2.30
N ALA A 19 2.68 -4.05 1.67
CA ALA A 19 1.62 -5.06 1.57
C ALA A 19 2.09 -6.35 0.88
N SER A 20 2.92 -6.23 -0.16
CA SER A 20 3.50 -7.39 -0.85
C SER A 20 4.46 -8.15 0.04
N LEU A 21 5.32 -7.44 0.80
CA LEU A 21 6.23 -8.06 1.78
C LEU A 21 5.45 -8.72 2.93
N ALA A 22 4.37 -8.09 3.40
CA ALA A 22 3.49 -8.64 4.43
C ALA A 22 2.84 -9.95 3.98
N LEU A 23 2.44 -10.05 2.71
CA LEU A 23 1.90 -11.29 2.12
C LEU A 23 2.98 -12.35 1.90
N ILE A 24 4.13 -11.99 1.33
CA ILE A 24 5.23 -12.95 1.07
C ILE A 24 5.75 -13.54 2.38
N PHE A 25 5.86 -12.74 3.43
CA PHE A 25 6.34 -13.15 4.73
C PHE A 25 5.20 -13.42 5.73
N GLU A 26 3.98 -13.73 5.27
CA GLU A 26 2.79 -13.89 6.12
C GLU A 26 3.07 -14.85 7.29
N GLU A 27 3.68 -16.01 7.02
CA GLU A 27 3.99 -17.01 8.05
C GLU A 27 4.96 -16.50 9.12
N ARG A 28 5.92 -15.65 8.73
CA ARG A 28 6.90 -15.06 9.63
C ARG A 28 6.25 -13.97 10.49
N TRP A 29 5.42 -13.14 9.88
CA TRP A 29 4.68 -12.08 10.56
C TRP A 29 3.60 -12.62 11.48
N LYS A 30 2.90 -13.69 11.10
CA LYS A 30 1.89 -14.34 11.93
C LYS A 30 2.45 -14.91 13.23
N LYS A 31 3.72 -15.34 13.23
CA LYS A 31 4.44 -15.77 14.45
C LYS A 31 4.78 -14.60 15.38
N ILE A 32 5.03 -13.43 14.82
CA ILE A 32 5.41 -12.21 15.56
C ILE A 32 4.16 -11.48 16.08
N ALA A 33 3.20 -11.24 15.21
CA ALA A 33 1.99 -10.44 15.45
C ALA A 33 0.80 -11.29 15.93
N LYS A 34 1.05 -12.23 16.86
CA LYS A 34 0.04 -13.19 17.40
C LYS A 34 -1.34 -12.52 17.57
N GLY A 35 -2.31 -12.95 16.75
CA GLY A 35 -3.70 -12.48 16.82
C GLY A 35 -4.12 -11.47 15.74
N ILE A 36 -3.18 -10.91 14.98
CA ILE A 36 -3.49 -10.00 13.87
C ILE A 36 -3.63 -10.78 12.57
N ASN A 37 -4.70 -10.49 11.81
CA ASN A 37 -4.90 -11.03 10.47
C ASN A 37 -4.05 -10.23 9.47
N ILE A 38 -2.77 -10.58 9.35
CA ILE A 38 -1.79 -9.94 8.45
C ILE A 38 -2.31 -9.88 7.01
N ARG A 39 -2.99 -10.95 6.55
CA ARG A 39 -3.56 -11.00 5.21
C ARG A 39 -4.65 -9.94 4.99
N LEU A 40 -5.53 -9.76 5.99
CA LEU A 40 -6.55 -8.71 5.92
C LEU A 40 -5.91 -7.31 5.93
N MET A 41 -4.90 -7.09 6.77
CA MET A 41 -4.15 -5.83 6.83
C MET A 41 -3.50 -5.51 5.48
N ALA A 42 -2.80 -6.47 4.88
CA ALA A 42 -2.13 -6.29 3.60
C ALA A 42 -3.12 -6.03 2.45
N VAL A 43 -4.30 -6.65 2.47
CA VAL A 43 -5.36 -6.36 1.48
C VAL A 43 -5.89 -4.93 1.63
N ILE A 44 -6.06 -4.45 2.87
CA ILE A 44 -6.46 -3.06 3.13
C ILE A 44 -5.39 -2.10 2.63
N GLU A 45 -4.11 -2.34 2.95
CA GLU A 45 -2.98 -1.51 2.51
C GLU A 45 -2.84 -1.48 0.98
N ALA A 46 -2.98 -2.62 0.32
CA ALA A 46 -3.00 -2.70 -1.14
C ALA A 46 -4.19 -1.92 -1.72
N GLY A 47 -5.37 -2.00 -1.10
CA GLY A 47 -6.55 -1.22 -1.49
C GLY A 47 -6.31 0.29 -1.40
N VAL A 48 -5.69 0.75 -0.31
CA VAL A 48 -5.32 2.16 -0.12
C VAL A 48 -4.28 2.60 -1.15
N ALA A 49 -3.28 1.76 -1.45
CA ALA A 49 -2.29 2.04 -2.50
C ALA A 49 -2.93 2.25 -3.88
N PHE A 50 -3.88 1.38 -4.26
CA PHE A 50 -4.65 1.56 -5.49
C PHE A 50 -5.45 2.86 -5.51
N LEU A 51 -6.04 3.24 -4.37
CA LEU A 51 -6.78 4.49 -4.26
C LEU A 51 -5.87 5.72 -4.45
N LEU A 52 -4.66 5.68 -3.90
CA LEU A 52 -3.65 6.72 -4.08
C LEU A 52 -3.19 6.84 -5.53
N PHE A 53 -3.00 5.71 -6.23
CA PHE A 53 -2.67 5.71 -7.65
C PHE A 53 -3.81 6.24 -8.52
N ALA A 54 -5.06 5.88 -8.20
CA ALA A 54 -6.23 6.43 -8.89
C ALA A 54 -6.32 7.95 -8.71
N LEU A 55 -6.07 8.45 -7.48
CA LEU A 55 -6.04 9.88 -7.20
C LEU A 55 -4.90 10.59 -7.93
N HIS A 56 -3.71 9.98 -7.96
CA HIS A 56 -2.56 10.47 -8.72
C HIS A 56 -2.88 10.58 -10.21
N TYR A 57 -3.52 9.57 -10.79
CA TYR A 57 -3.94 9.57 -12.20
C TYR A 57 -4.95 10.69 -12.49
N ILE A 58 -6.00 10.81 -11.65
CA ILE A 58 -7.02 11.87 -11.80
C ILE A 58 -6.38 13.26 -11.71
N LEU A 59 -5.47 13.48 -10.75
CA LEU A 59 -4.79 14.77 -10.55
C LEU A 59 -3.73 15.07 -11.62
N SER A 60 -3.20 14.05 -12.30
CA SER A 60 -2.20 14.23 -13.36
C SER A 60 -2.83 14.39 -14.75
N CYS A 61 -4.03 13.84 -14.96
CA CYS A 61 -4.80 13.98 -16.19
C CYS A 61 -5.69 15.23 -16.23
N ARG A 62 -5.85 15.94 -15.11
CA ARG A 62 -6.53 17.23 -15.02
C ARG A 62 -5.54 18.38 -15.10
#